data_AF-A0A4R3NTJ0-F1
#
_entry.id   AF-A0A4R3NTJ0-F1
#
_cell.length_a   1.000
_cell.length_b   1.000
_cell.length_c   1.000
_cell.angle_alpha   90.00
_cell.angle_beta   90.00
_cell.angle_gamma   90.00
#
_symmetry.space_group_name_H-M   'P 1'
#
loop_
_entity.id
_entity.type
_entity.pdbx_description
1 polymer ?
#
loop_
_entity_poly.entity_id
_entity_poly.type
_entity_poly.pdbx_seq_one_letter_code
_entity_poly.pdbx_strand_id
1 'polypeptide(L)'
;MNRDIQKILVHWGGWSAGDHYAMVGWSSVAAGFNHYAMGSRGSNRLSCSDEDGLVIDLCVAKLSIVGMERERAYLEEYYIKGQSKRAIGRKFKIREGEVRERMQSAESFVLGFLEALNIQLDMDLLYEKCSIDAPRLVRAQNLC
;
A
#
# COMPACT_ATOMS: atom_id res chain seq x y z
N MET A 1 2.69 16.41 11.79
CA MET A 1 2.97 15.02 11.36
C MET A 1 2.94 15.01 9.84
N ASN A 2 3.94 14.45 9.16
CA ASN A 2 3.89 14.28 7.70
C ASN A 2 3.53 12.82 7.40
N ARG A 3 2.23 12.52 7.29
CA ARG A 3 1.74 11.16 7.02
C ARG A 3 2.01 10.77 5.57
N ASP A 4 2.67 9.63 5.38
CA ASP A 4 2.93 9.07 4.06
C ASP A 4 1.75 8.18 3.63
N ILE A 5 0.79 8.79 2.92
CA ILE A 5 -0.44 8.12 2.51
C ILE A 5 -0.19 6.89 1.63
N GLN A 6 0.87 6.89 0.82
CA GLN A 6 1.18 5.77 -0.05
C GLN A 6 1.60 4.55 0.77
N LYS A 7 2.34 4.76 1.86
CA LYS A 7 2.66 3.68 2.80
C LYS A 7 1.40 3.15 3.48
N ILE A 8 0.55 4.04 3.99
CA ILE A 8 -0.71 3.66 4.64
C ILE A 8 -1.55 2.77 3.71
N LEU A 9 -1.70 3.17 2.45
CA LEU A 9 -2.46 2.41 1.45
C LEU A 9 -1.77 1.11 1.01
N VAL A 10 -0.44 1.01 1.07
CA VAL A 10 0.28 -0.27 0.86
C VAL A 10 -0.07 -1.27 1.96
N HIS A 11 -0.05 -0.84 3.22
CA HIS A 11 -0.41 -1.70 4.35
C HIS A 11 -1.88 -2.09 4.35
N TRP A 12 -2.78 -1.14 4.02
CA TRP A 12 -4.19 -1.44 3.80
C TRP A 12 -4.37 -2.42 2.64
N GLY A 13 -3.68 -2.25 1.51
CA GLY A 13 -3.74 -3.19 0.40
C GLY A 13 -3.27 -4.61 0.75
N GLY A 14 -2.27 -4.73 1.63
CA GLY A 14 -1.83 -6.00 2.20
C GLY A 14 -2.87 -6.63 3.13
N TRP A 15 -3.50 -5.82 3.99
CA TRP A 15 -4.57 -6.24 4.89
C TRP A 15 -5.85 -6.66 4.13
N SER A 16 -6.32 -5.85 3.18
CA SER A 16 -7.52 -6.11 2.36
C SER A 16 -7.35 -7.30 1.41
N ALA A 17 -6.12 -7.61 1.00
CA ALA A 17 -5.83 -8.81 0.20
C ALA A 17 -5.78 -10.10 1.06
N GLY A 18 -5.94 -9.99 2.39
CA GLY A 18 -5.66 -10.98 3.43
C GLY A 18 -5.83 -12.44 3.01
N ASP A 19 -4.76 -13.23 3.20
CA ASP A 19 -4.55 -14.69 3.08
C ASP A 19 -5.18 -15.48 1.90
N HIS A 20 -6.05 -14.90 1.09
CA HIS A 20 -6.67 -15.53 -0.08
C HIS A 20 -5.77 -15.52 -1.32
N TYR A 21 -4.68 -14.72 -1.29
CA TYR A 21 -3.60 -14.79 -2.27
C TYR A 21 -2.32 -15.47 -1.73
N ALA A 22 -2.33 -15.92 -0.47
CA ALA A 22 -1.42 -16.97 -0.03
C ALA A 22 -1.89 -18.26 -0.71
N MET A 23 -1.61 -18.34 -2.02
CA MET A 23 -1.69 -19.56 -2.78
C MET A 23 -0.85 -20.57 -2.00
N VAL A 24 -1.53 -21.50 -1.34
CA VAL A 24 -1.04 -22.84 -1.04
C VAL A 24 -0.72 -23.50 -2.39
N GLY A 25 0.28 -22.94 -3.06
CA GLY A 25 0.93 -23.48 -4.22
C GLY A 25 2.11 -24.24 -3.67
N TRP A 26 1.88 -25.49 -3.30
CA TRP A 26 2.95 -26.47 -3.31
C TRP A 26 3.49 -26.47 -4.74
N SER A 27 4.56 -25.72 -5.00
CA SER A 27 5.18 -25.74 -6.31
C SER A 27 5.93 -27.06 -6.42
N SER A 28 5.44 -28.02 -7.20
CA SER A 28 6.28 -29.10 -7.68
C SER A 28 7.25 -28.51 -8.72
N VAL A 29 8.33 -27.89 -8.26
CA VAL A 29 9.38 -27.43 -9.17
C VAL A 29 10.63 -28.22 -8.84
N ALA A 30 11.07 -28.98 -9.82
CA ALA A 30 12.33 -29.70 -9.82
C ALA A 30 13.47 -28.76 -9.39
N ALA A 31 14.36 -29.30 -8.55
CA ALA A 31 15.36 -28.61 -7.73
C ALA A 31 16.52 -27.91 -8.50
N GLY A 32 16.27 -27.22 -9.62
CA GLY A 32 17.35 -26.74 -10.50
C GLY A 32 17.42 -25.24 -10.79
N PHE A 33 16.31 -24.49 -10.78
CA PHE A 33 16.29 -23.13 -11.39
C PHE A 33 15.46 -22.10 -10.59
N ASN A 34 15.66 -22.00 -9.27
CA ASN A 34 14.83 -21.12 -8.44
C ASN A 34 15.56 -19.97 -7.72
N HIS A 35 16.76 -19.57 -8.16
CA HIS A 35 17.42 -18.39 -7.56
C HIS A 35 17.02 -17.05 -8.22
N TYR A 36 16.42 -17.04 -9.41
CA TYR A 36 16.22 -15.80 -10.19
C TYR A 36 14.81 -15.51 -10.67
N ALA A 37 13.82 -16.33 -10.33
CA ALA A 37 12.43 -16.12 -10.73
C ALA A 37 11.53 -15.91 -9.51
N MET A 38 11.05 -14.69 -9.37
CA MET A 38 9.91 -14.30 -8.52
C MET A 38 10.17 -14.39 -7.01
N GLY A 39 10.71 -13.28 -6.48
CA GLY A 39 10.64 -12.99 -5.05
C GLY A 39 9.23 -13.22 -4.52
N SER A 40 9.14 -14.15 -3.58
CA SER A 40 8.05 -14.45 -2.64
C SER A 40 6.89 -13.45 -2.69
N ARG A 41 5.84 -13.77 -3.47
CA ARG A 41 4.60 -12.98 -3.51
C ARG A 41 3.60 -13.36 -2.42
N GLY A 42 3.95 -14.26 -1.50
CA GLY A 42 2.99 -14.92 -0.62
C GLY A 42 3.15 -14.71 0.89
N SER A 43 4.23 -14.13 1.42
CA SER A 43 4.46 -14.12 2.88
C SER A 43 4.97 -12.81 3.48
N ASN A 44 5.24 -11.78 2.66
CA ASN A 44 5.89 -10.56 3.15
C ASN A 44 5.23 -9.26 2.67
N ARG A 45 3.94 -9.30 2.29
CA ARG A 45 3.21 -8.05 2.07
C ARG A 45 2.97 -7.40 3.42
N LEU A 46 3.44 -6.17 3.57
CA LEU A 46 3.17 -5.34 4.75
C LEU A 46 1.65 -5.23 4.94
N SER A 47 1.16 -5.60 6.11
CA SER A 47 -0.24 -5.44 6.51
C SER A 47 -0.35 -4.44 7.67
N CYS A 48 -1.52 -3.84 7.85
CA CYS A 48 -1.87 -3.07 9.05
C CYS A 48 -2.63 -3.94 10.06
N SER A 49 -2.90 -3.37 11.25
CA SER A 49 -3.82 -3.93 12.24
C SER A 49 -5.25 -4.01 11.67
N ASP A 50 -6.11 -4.87 12.24
CA ASP A 50 -7.52 -4.98 11.84
C ASP A 50 -8.28 -3.68 12.09
N GLU A 51 -7.99 -2.98 13.19
CA GLU A 51 -8.60 -1.69 13.52
C GLU A 51 -8.24 -0.62 12.49
N ASP A 52 -6.94 -0.45 12.21
CA ASP A 52 -6.43 0.44 11.17
C ASP A 52 -7.01 0.08 9.79
N GLY A 53 -7.06 -1.22 9.48
CA GLY A 53 -7.59 -1.74 8.22
C GLY A 53 -9.05 -1.35 7.99
N LEU A 54 -9.90 -1.55 9.01
CA LEU A 54 -11.31 -1.17 8.97
C LEU A 54 -11.51 0.33 8.81
N VAL A 55 -10.70 1.13 9.51
CA VAL A 55 -10.76 2.59 9.40
C VAL A 55 -10.41 3.05 8.00
N ILE A 56 -9.30 2.55 7.44
CA ILE A 56 -8.86 2.91 6.08
C ILE A 56 -9.87 2.41 5.04
N ASP A 57 -10.41 1.20 5.20
CA ASP A 57 -11.43 0.64 4.31
C ASP A 57 -12.70 1.51 4.29
N LEU A 58 -13.15 1.98 5.46
CA LEU A 58 -14.27 2.92 5.54
C LEU A 58 -13.97 4.22 4.79
N CYS A 59 -12.75 4.76 4.91
CA CYS A 59 -12.34 5.97 4.18
C CYS A 59 -12.37 5.74 2.66
N VAL A 60 -11.88 4.60 2.19
CA VAL A 60 -11.88 4.22 0.77
C VAL A 60 -13.32 4.01 0.28
N ALA A 61 -14.19 3.39 1.09
CA ALA A 61 -15.60 3.23 0.78
C ALA A 61 -16.32 4.59 0.62
N LYS A 62 -15.93 5.62 1.39
CA LYS A 62 -16.49 6.99 1.26
C LYS A 62 -16.23 7.63 -0.11
N LEU A 63 -15.20 7.22 -0.85
CA LEU A 63 -14.96 7.72 -2.22
C LEU A 63 -16.15 7.44 -3.14
N SER A 64 -16.81 6.29 -2.99
CA SER A 64 -18.01 5.93 -3.77
C SER A 64 -19.16 6.91 -3.53
N ILE A 65 -19.34 7.33 -2.27
CA ILE A 65 -20.41 8.26 -1.85
C ILE A 65 -20.17 9.67 -2.42
N VAL A 66 -18.90 10.08 -2.55
CA VAL A 66 -18.51 11.39 -3.10
C VAL A 66 -18.47 11.38 -4.64
N GLY A 67 -18.86 10.26 -5.29
CA GLY A 67 -18.89 10.14 -6.75
C GLY A 67 -17.54 9.79 -7.38
N MET A 68 -16.55 9.39 -6.57
CA MET A 68 -15.20 9.00 -6.99
C MET A 68 -15.07 7.47 -7.10
N GLU A 69 -16.08 6.81 -7.67
CA GLU A 69 -16.13 5.34 -7.77
C GLU A 69 -15.02 4.78 -8.67
N ARG A 70 -14.62 5.51 -9.73
CA ARG A 70 -13.53 5.07 -10.61
C ARG A 70 -12.18 5.14 -9.90
N GLU A 71 -11.98 6.19 -9.14
CA GLU A 71 -10.79 6.45 -8.34
C GLU A 71 -10.62 5.38 -7.26
N ARG A 72 -11.72 5.02 -6.58
CA ARG A 72 -11.78 3.87 -5.66
C ARG A 72 -11.32 2.59 -6.36
N ALA A 73 -11.87 2.29 -7.54
CA ALA A 73 -11.47 1.11 -8.30
C ALA A 73 -9.98 1.12 -8.68
N TYR A 74 -9.38 2.30 -8.93
CA TYR A 74 -7.95 2.40 -9.18
C TYR A 74 -7.11 2.07 -7.93
N LEU A 75 -7.56 2.50 -6.75
CA LEU A 75 -6.91 2.13 -5.49
C LEU A 75 -6.97 0.62 -5.27
N GLU A 76 -8.13 0.00 -5.45
CA GLU A 76 -8.30 -1.45 -5.29
C GLU A 76 -7.43 -2.25 -6.29
N GLU A 77 -7.41 -1.87 -7.57
CA GLU A 77 -6.57 -2.55 -8.57
C GLU A 77 -5.07 -2.38 -8.28
N TYR A 78 -4.66 -1.21 -7.80
CA TYR A 78 -3.26 -0.92 -7.55
C TYR A 78 -2.77 -1.53 -6.23
N TYR A 79 -3.39 -1.17 -5.10
CA TYR A 79 -2.92 -1.51 -3.76
C TYR A 79 -3.30 -2.95 -3.35
N ILE A 80 -4.49 -3.42 -3.71
CA ILE A 80 -4.92 -4.79 -3.39
C ILE A 80 -4.38 -5.77 -4.44
N LYS A 81 -4.77 -5.60 -5.71
CA LYS A 81 -4.45 -6.55 -6.80
C LYS A 81 -3.02 -6.43 -7.33
N GLY A 82 -2.28 -5.38 -6.97
CA GLY A 82 -0.89 -5.19 -7.39
C GLY A 82 -0.72 -4.89 -8.88
N GLN A 83 -1.73 -4.34 -9.55
CA GLN A 83 -1.65 -3.96 -10.96
C GLN A 83 -0.78 -2.71 -11.13
N SER A 84 -0.02 -2.63 -12.23
CA SER A 84 0.69 -1.39 -12.58
C SER A 84 -0.27 -0.30 -13.05
N LYS A 85 0.08 0.98 -12.87
CA LYS A 85 -0.71 2.13 -13.36
C LYS A 85 -0.97 2.07 -14.87
N ARG A 86 -0.01 1.53 -15.64
CA ARG A 86 -0.16 1.22 -17.07
C ARG A 86 -1.21 0.14 -17.34
N ALA A 87 -1.21 -0.93 -16.55
CA ALA A 87 -2.20 -1.99 -16.68
C ALA A 87 -3.62 -1.49 -16.36
N ILE A 88 -3.75 -0.65 -15.33
CA ILE A 88 -5.00 0.05 -15.01
C ILE A 88 -5.44 0.94 -16.18
N GLY A 89 -4.53 1.75 -16.74
CA GLY A 89 -4.84 2.57 -17.92
C GLY A 89 -5.38 1.76 -19.10
N ARG A 90 -4.79 0.60 -19.39
CA ARG A 90 -5.31 -0.32 -20.42
C ARG A 90 -6.68 -0.90 -20.05
N LYS A 91 -6.89 -1.29 -18.80
CA LYS A 91 -8.14 -1.88 -18.31
C LYS A 91 -9.32 -0.90 -18.40
N PHE A 92 -9.08 0.35 -18.02
CA PHE A 92 -10.11 1.42 -18.01
C PHE A 92 -10.10 2.28 -19.27
N LYS A 93 -9.27 1.95 -20.27
CA LYS A 93 -9.12 2.67 -21.55
C LYS A 93 -8.81 4.17 -21.39
N ILE A 94 -7.94 4.50 -20.44
CA ILE A 94 -7.48 5.87 -20.18
C ILE A 94 -5.95 5.96 -20.22
N ARG A 95 -5.43 7.17 -20.41
CA ARG A 95 -3.98 7.43 -20.42
C ARG A 95 -3.38 7.18 -19.02
N GLU A 96 -2.15 6.66 -18.96
CA GLU A 96 -1.44 6.43 -17.70
C GLU A 96 -1.34 7.72 -16.85
N GLY A 97 -1.15 8.87 -17.50
CA GLY A 97 -1.10 10.17 -16.82
C GLY A 97 -2.40 10.50 -16.07
N GLU A 98 -3.55 10.21 -16.67
CA GLU A 98 -4.86 10.44 -16.05
C GLU A 98 -5.10 9.46 -14.89
N VAL A 99 -4.63 8.21 -15.00
CA VAL A 99 -4.64 7.27 -13.86
C VAL A 99 -3.86 7.87 -12.68
N ARG A 100 -2.68 8.46 -12.94
CA ARG A 100 -1.84 9.08 -11.90
C ARG A 100 -2.53 10.28 -11.25
N GLU A 101 -3.08 11.19 -12.05
CA GLU A 101 -3.82 12.36 -11.58
C GLU A 101 -5.02 11.94 -10.70
N ARG A 102 -5.83 11.00 -11.17
CA ARG A 102 -7.01 10.49 -10.46
C ARG A 102 -6.65 9.72 -9.19
N MET A 103 -5.61 8.89 -9.23
CA MET A 103 -5.10 8.22 -8.04
C MET A 103 -4.60 9.22 -7.01
N GLN A 104 -3.86 10.26 -7.42
CA GLN A 104 -3.38 11.30 -6.49
C GLN A 104 -4.55 12.02 -5.80
N SER A 105 -5.63 12.32 -6.52
CA SER A 105 -6.85 12.88 -5.92
C SER A 105 -7.49 11.93 -4.91
N ALA A 106 -7.53 10.63 -5.20
CA ALA A 106 -8.06 9.60 -4.30
C ALA A 106 -7.21 9.48 -3.02
N GLU A 107 -5.88 9.42 -3.18
CA GLU A 107 -4.92 9.40 -2.08
C GLU A 107 -5.07 10.65 -1.20
N SER A 108 -5.18 11.82 -1.82
CA SER A 108 -5.38 13.09 -1.10
C SER A 108 -6.70 13.13 -0.33
N PHE A 109 -7.76 12.53 -0.89
CA PHE A 109 -9.05 12.42 -0.20
C PHE A 109 -8.95 11.54 1.06
N VAL A 110 -8.34 10.37 0.96
CA VAL A 110 -8.16 9.46 2.10
C VAL A 110 -7.32 10.14 3.19
N LEU A 111 -6.20 10.78 2.80
CA LEU A 111 -5.37 11.54 3.74
C LEU A 111 -6.17 12.66 4.41
N GLY A 112 -6.88 13.48 3.63
CA GLY A 112 -7.70 14.58 4.15
C GLY A 112 -8.82 14.11 5.07
N PHE A 113 -9.40 12.94 4.81
CA PHE A 113 -10.44 12.35 5.66
C PHE A 113 -9.88 11.91 7.02
N LEU A 114 -8.71 11.27 7.02
CA LEU A 114 -8.01 10.88 8.25
C LEU A 114 -7.62 12.10 9.10
N GLU A 115 -7.10 13.15 8.47
CA GLU A 115 -6.76 14.43 9.13
C GLU A 115 -8.00 15.14 9.66
N ALA A 116 -9.06 15.23 8.87
CA ALA A 116 -10.29 15.93 9.25
C ALA A 116 -10.99 15.29 10.45
N LEU A 117 -10.91 13.96 10.58
CA LEU A 117 -11.46 13.23 11.72
C LEU A 117 -10.47 13.10 12.89
N ASN A 118 -9.25 13.62 12.73
CA ASN A 118 -8.16 13.51 13.70
C ASN A 118 -7.96 12.08 14.21
N ILE A 119 -8.10 11.11 13.30
CA ILE A 119 -7.91 9.69 13.58
C ILE A 119 -6.41 9.44 13.63
N GLN A 120 -5.94 8.78 14.70
CA GLN A 120 -4.57 8.33 14.82
C GLN A 120 -4.50 6.84 14.50
N LEU A 121 -3.70 6.46 13.51
CA LEU A 121 -3.50 5.07 13.14
C LEU A 121 -2.34 4.47 13.96
N ASP A 122 -2.40 3.18 14.26
CA ASP A 122 -1.30 2.48 14.93
C ASP A 122 -0.02 2.55 14.10
N MET A 123 -0.16 2.51 12.77
CA MET A 123 0.97 2.69 11.86
C MET A 123 1.70 4.02 12.03
N ASP A 124 1.00 5.11 12.33
CA ASP A 124 1.64 6.42 12.55
C ASP A 124 2.61 6.36 13.74
N LEU A 125 2.20 5.67 14.82
CA LEU A 125 3.01 5.45 16.01
C LEU A 125 4.25 4.60 15.74
N LEU A 126 4.09 3.53 14.94
CA LEU A 126 5.20 2.66 14.56
C LEU A 126 6.28 3.42 13.78
N TYR A 127 5.88 4.30 12.87
CA TYR A 127 6.81 5.09 12.07
C TYR A 127 7.45 6.24 12.85
N GLU A 128 6.76 6.86 13.79
CA GLU A 128 7.38 7.83 14.71
C GLU A 128 8.43 7.15 15.60
N LYS A 129 8.12 5.99 16.17
CA LYS A 129 9.06 5.25 17.02
C LYS A 129 10.32 4.82 16.26
N CYS A 130 10.17 4.32 15.03
CA CYS A 130 11.31 3.90 14.21
C CYS A 130 12.24 5.08 13.82
N SER A 131 11.70 6.30 13.73
CA SER A 131 12.52 7.50 13.46
C SER A 131 13.39 7.94 14.65
N ILE A 132 12.93 7.64 15.87
CA ILE A 132 13.64 7.96 17.11
C ILE A 132 14.71 6.90 17.42
N ASP A 133 14.39 5.63 17.14
CA ASP A 133 15.23 4.48 17.48
C ASP A 133 16.25 4.12 16.39
N ALA A 134 16.24 4.77 15.22
CA ALA A 134 17.27 4.54 14.21
C ALA A 134 18.63 5.03 14.74
N PRO A 135 19.61 4.14 15.03
CA PRO A 135 20.94 4.61 15.39
C PRO A 135 21.45 5.44 14.21
N ARG A 136 21.86 6.68 14.49
CA ARG A 136 22.64 7.49 13.55
C ARG A 136 23.95 6.73 13.31
N LEU A 137 23.95 5.81 12.36
CA LEU A 137 25.16 5.18 11.83
C LEU A 137 25.89 6.23 10.99
N VAL A 138 26.42 7.25 11.67
CA VAL A 138 27.49 8.08 11.13
C VAL A 138 28.66 7.13 10.95
N ARG A 139 29.00 6.81 9.70
CA ARG A 139 30.24 6.11 9.38
C ARG A 139 31.38 6.85 10.07
N ALA A 140 32.06 6.19 11.00
CA ALA A 140 33.30 6.71 11.55
C ALA A 140 34.25 6.95 10.37
N GLN A 141 34.63 8.21 10.14
CA GLN A 141 35.77 8.51 9.30
C GLN A 141 37.01 8.07 10.08
N ASN A 142 37.54 6.91 9.73
CA ASN A 142 38.86 6.51 10.21
C ASN A 142 39.88 7.46 9.57
N LEU A 143 40.31 8.47 10.33
CA LEU A 143 41.55 9.18 10.10
C LEU A 143 42.69 8.29 10.57
N CYS A 144 43.37 7.63 9.63
CA CYS A 144 44.75 7.17 9.72
C CYS A 144 45.39 7.36 8.35
#